data_AF-A0A8R1DZE1-F1
#
_entry.id   AF-A0A8R1DZE1-F1
#
_cell.length_a   1.000
_cell.length_b   1.000
_cell.length_c   1.000
_cell.angle_alpha   90.00
_cell.angle_beta   90.00
_cell.angle_gamma   90.00
#
_symmetry.space_group_name_H-M   'P 1'
#
loop_
_entity.id
_entity.type
_entity.pdbx_description
1 polymer ?
#
loop_
_entity_poly.entity_id
_entity_poly.type
_entity_poly.pdbx_seq_one_letter_code
_entity_poly.pdbx_strand_id
1 'polypeptide(L)'
;MLSAESSCAAVLITMGVLLGRLTPVQFLLLAFFETSINVLVEHYVFNILHINDSGRSLSVHSFGAYFGLAAALVGHKKNVMEMDEHGGIHHSDLFSMIGTLLLWVFFPSFNAAIQEPEDARHRAIMNTYLAMASGTVTTFMLSSWVDQLGRFNMIHIQSSTLAGGVAIGSAANAVLYPYHAVCVGAGAAVLSVIGHAWISPRLERTFHIFDTCGVHNLHGMPGILAGLLSIGFAYFYEPESYGKTWVFK
;
A
#
# COMPACT_ATOMS: atom_id res chain seq x y z
N MET A 1 -8.94 -14.83 12.73
CA MET A 1 -8.74 -13.42 13.11
C MET A 1 -7.92 -12.69 12.06
N LEU A 2 -6.68 -13.11 11.77
CA LEU A 2 -5.80 -12.48 10.76
C LEU A 2 -6.43 -12.25 9.37
N SER A 3 -7.15 -13.24 8.83
CA SER A 3 -7.82 -13.08 7.52
C SER A 3 -8.92 -12.01 7.55
N ALA A 4 -9.68 -11.92 8.65
CA ALA A 4 -10.70 -10.88 8.80
C ALA A 4 -10.07 -9.48 8.94
N GLU A 5 -8.93 -9.37 9.62
CA GLU A 5 -8.16 -8.11 9.70
C GLU A 5 -7.64 -7.68 8.32
N SER A 6 -7.25 -8.65 7.48
CA SER A 6 -6.82 -8.37 6.10
C SER A 6 -7.96 -7.86 5.23
N SER A 7 -9.16 -8.44 5.34
CA SER A 7 -10.34 -7.93 4.64
C SER A 7 -10.74 -6.54 5.15
N CYS A 8 -10.64 -6.31 6.47
CA CYS A 8 -10.86 -4.99 7.06
C CYS A 8 -9.86 -3.95 6.51
N ALA A 9 -8.59 -4.31 6.37
CA ALA A 9 -7.57 -3.44 5.79
C ALA A 9 -7.91 -3.05 4.35
N ALA A 10 -8.39 -3.97 3.51
CA ALA A 10 -8.83 -3.65 2.15
C ALA A 10 -9.97 -2.61 2.15
N VAL A 11 -10.96 -2.81 3.02
CA VAL A 11 -12.08 -1.85 3.19
C VAL A 11 -11.60 -0.48 3.65
N LEU A 12 -10.64 -0.42 4.58
CA LEU A 12 -10.05 0.85 5.03
C LEU A 12 -9.26 1.56 3.92
N ILE A 13 -8.61 0.80 3.03
CA ILE A 13 -7.94 1.34 1.84
C ILE A 13 -8.98 1.93 0.89
N THR A 14 -10.06 1.20 0.60
CA THR A 14 -11.18 1.73 -0.20
C THR A 14 -11.78 2.98 0.44
N MET A 15 -11.95 2.98 1.77
CA MET A 15 -12.45 4.13 2.51
C MET A 15 -11.58 5.37 2.30
N GLY A 16 -10.25 5.21 2.19
CA GLY A 16 -9.34 6.31 1.88
C GLY A 16 -9.59 6.99 0.54
N VAL A 17 -10.08 6.25 -0.47
CA VAL A 17 -10.48 6.85 -1.77
C VAL A 17 -11.76 7.68 -1.61
N LEU A 18 -12.73 7.15 -0.86
CA LEU A 18 -14.10 7.66 -0.77
C LEU A 18 -14.34 8.58 0.43
N LEU A 19 -13.29 8.88 1.20
CA LEU A 19 -13.38 9.69 2.41
C LEU A 19 -13.96 11.07 2.08
N GLY A 20 -14.93 11.53 2.89
CA GLY A 20 -15.67 12.78 2.68
C GLY A 20 -16.78 12.72 1.62
N ARG A 21 -16.94 11.59 0.91
CA ARG A 21 -17.92 11.42 -0.18
C ARG A 21 -19.03 10.43 0.12
N LEU A 22 -18.83 9.52 1.07
CA LEU A 22 -19.85 8.61 1.54
C LEU A 22 -20.25 8.91 2.99
N THR A 23 -21.51 8.66 3.30
CA THR A 23 -22.04 8.65 4.67
C THR A 23 -21.58 7.38 5.41
N PRO A 24 -21.61 7.36 6.75
CA PRO A 24 -21.26 6.16 7.52
C PRO A 24 -22.10 4.92 7.15
N VAL A 25 -23.38 5.10 6.85
CA VAL A 25 -24.26 3.98 6.43
C VAL A 25 -23.86 3.43 5.06
N GLN A 26 -23.47 4.31 4.13
CA GLN A 26 -22.94 3.88 2.84
C GLN A 26 -21.62 3.11 2.98
N PHE A 27 -20.75 3.51 3.93
CA PHE A 27 -19.54 2.74 4.24
C PHE A 27 -19.86 1.36 4.83
N LEU A 28 -20.88 1.22 5.69
CA LEU A 28 -21.29 -0.09 6.19
C LEU A 28 -21.76 -1.03 5.08
N LEU A 29 -22.56 -0.51 4.13
CA LEU A 29 -23.02 -1.27 2.97
C LEU A 29 -21.84 -1.64 2.06
N LEU A 30 -20.97 -0.68 1.77
CA LEU A 30 -19.77 -0.91 0.97
C LEU A 30 -18.87 -1.98 1.60
N ALA A 31 -18.61 -1.90 2.91
CA ALA A 31 -17.80 -2.86 3.64
C ALA A 31 -18.37 -4.29 3.56
N PHE A 32 -19.70 -4.43 3.64
CA PHE A 32 -20.37 -5.74 3.50
C PHE A 32 -20.13 -6.36 2.12
N PHE A 33 -20.32 -5.60 1.05
CA PHE A 33 -20.12 -6.10 -0.33
C PHE A 33 -18.65 -6.29 -0.67
N GLU A 34 -17.79 -5.33 -0.34
CA GLU A 34 -16.36 -5.38 -0.60
C GLU A 34 -15.71 -6.57 0.12
N THR A 35 -16.05 -6.82 1.39
CA THR A 35 -15.52 -7.97 2.14
C THR A 35 -15.87 -9.28 1.45
N SER A 36 -17.11 -9.42 0.97
CA SER A 36 -17.55 -10.64 0.27
C SER A 36 -16.76 -10.85 -1.02
N ILE A 37 -16.51 -9.79 -1.78
CA ILE A 37 -15.72 -9.84 -3.03
C ILE A 37 -14.25 -10.12 -2.72
N ASN A 38 -13.68 -9.48 -1.69
CA ASN A 38 -12.29 -9.68 -1.30
C ASN A 38 -12.02 -11.13 -0.89
N VAL A 39 -12.91 -11.73 -0.09
CA VAL A 39 -12.78 -13.16 0.29
C VAL A 39 -12.77 -14.07 -0.95
N LEU A 40 -13.59 -13.78 -1.96
CA LEU A 40 -13.57 -14.52 -3.23
C LEU A 40 -12.26 -14.30 -3.98
N VAL A 41 -11.76 -13.06 -4.06
CA VAL A 41 -10.47 -12.74 -4.70
C VAL A 41 -9.31 -13.45 -4.00
N GLU A 42 -9.25 -13.43 -2.67
CA GLU A 42 -8.24 -14.15 -1.90
C GLU A 42 -8.30 -15.66 -2.16
N HIS A 43 -9.50 -16.25 -2.20
CA HIS A 43 -9.65 -17.65 -2.54
C HIS A 43 -9.09 -17.97 -3.94
N TYR A 44 -9.39 -17.13 -4.94
CA TYR A 44 -8.82 -17.29 -6.28
C TYR A 44 -7.30 -17.14 -6.29
N VAL A 45 -6.76 -16.10 -5.65
CA VAL A 45 -5.32 -15.80 -5.63
C VAL A 45 -4.53 -16.92 -4.94
N PHE A 46 -4.95 -17.34 -3.75
CA PHE A 46 -4.18 -18.27 -2.92
C PHE A 46 -4.52 -19.75 -3.17
N ASN A 47 -5.80 -20.10 -3.37
CA ASN A 47 -6.21 -21.51 -3.49
C ASN A 47 -6.31 -22.01 -4.93
N ILE A 48 -6.59 -21.14 -5.90
CA ILE A 48 -6.75 -21.54 -7.31
C ILE A 48 -5.49 -21.25 -8.12
N LEU A 49 -4.93 -20.03 -7.98
CA LEU A 49 -3.75 -19.60 -8.73
C LEU A 49 -2.42 -19.89 -8.00
N HIS A 50 -2.48 -20.23 -6.71
CA HIS A 50 -1.31 -20.51 -5.87
C HIS A 50 -0.25 -19.38 -5.91
N ILE A 51 -0.71 -18.12 -5.98
CA ILE A 51 0.17 -16.95 -6.02
C ILE A 51 0.75 -16.71 -4.64
N ASN A 52 2.07 -16.51 -4.57
CA ASN A 52 2.73 -15.98 -3.38
C ASN A 52 2.48 -14.48 -3.26
N ASP A 53 1.45 -14.11 -2.52
CA ASP A 53 1.15 -12.73 -2.12
C ASP A 53 1.11 -12.61 -0.58
N SER A 54 2.21 -13.03 0.01
CA SER A 54 2.38 -13.22 1.46
C SER A 54 2.09 -11.99 2.32
N GLY A 55 2.56 -10.82 1.89
CA GLY A 55 2.26 -9.51 2.52
C GLY A 55 1.04 -8.80 1.91
N ARG A 56 0.26 -9.49 1.07
CA ARG A 56 -1.05 -9.04 0.56
C ARG A 56 -1.00 -7.73 -0.24
N SER A 57 0.09 -7.49 -0.97
CA SER A 57 0.23 -6.32 -1.85
C SER A 57 -0.76 -6.33 -3.01
N LEU A 58 -1.16 -7.51 -3.48
CA LEU A 58 -2.15 -7.67 -4.54
C LEU A 58 -3.54 -7.80 -3.94
N SER A 59 -3.75 -8.77 -3.05
CA SER A 59 -5.07 -9.16 -2.56
C SER A 59 -5.69 -8.15 -1.58
N VAL A 60 -4.88 -7.31 -0.92
CA VAL A 60 -5.38 -6.24 -0.03
C VAL A 60 -5.09 -4.86 -0.61
N HIS A 61 -3.83 -4.55 -0.88
CA HIS A 61 -3.45 -3.17 -1.26
C HIS A 61 -3.92 -2.80 -2.67
N SER A 62 -3.56 -3.59 -3.68
CA SER A 62 -4.02 -3.33 -5.05
C SER A 62 -5.54 -3.47 -5.15
N PHE A 63 -6.10 -4.54 -4.58
CA PHE A 63 -7.55 -4.77 -4.57
C PHE A 63 -8.31 -3.59 -3.97
N GLY A 64 -8.03 -3.20 -2.72
CA GLY A 64 -8.75 -2.10 -2.06
C GLY A 64 -8.56 -0.77 -2.78
N ALA A 65 -7.35 -0.48 -3.29
CA ALA A 65 -7.11 0.75 -4.02
C ALA A 65 -7.97 0.86 -5.28
N TYR A 66 -7.97 -0.18 -6.12
CA TYR A 66 -8.71 -0.15 -7.38
C TYR A 66 -10.21 -0.40 -7.21
N PHE A 67 -10.62 -1.14 -6.17
CA PHE A 67 -12.03 -1.24 -5.79
C PHE A 67 -12.58 0.13 -5.40
N GLY A 68 -11.86 0.88 -4.54
CA GLY A 68 -12.26 2.23 -4.15
C GLY A 68 -12.28 3.21 -5.32
N LEU A 69 -11.28 3.18 -6.21
CA LEU A 69 -11.27 4.04 -7.41
C LEU A 69 -12.42 3.70 -8.36
N ALA A 70 -12.75 2.42 -8.54
CA ALA A 70 -13.91 2.01 -9.33
C ALA A 70 -15.23 2.47 -8.68
N ALA A 71 -15.36 2.33 -7.36
CA ALA A 71 -16.51 2.84 -6.62
C ALA A 71 -16.65 4.37 -6.73
N ALA A 72 -15.52 5.10 -6.72
CA ALA A 72 -15.50 6.56 -6.88
C ALA A 72 -15.97 7.01 -8.27
N LEU A 73 -15.73 6.19 -9.31
CA LEU A 73 -16.20 6.45 -10.67
C LEU A 73 -17.72 6.24 -10.83
N VAL A 74 -18.31 5.32 -10.06
CA VAL A 74 -19.74 5.01 -10.12
C VAL A 74 -20.56 5.90 -9.16
N GLY A 75 -19.97 6.34 -8.05
CA GLY A 75 -20.61 7.16 -7.02
C GLY A 75 -20.87 8.62 -7.46
N HIS A 76 -21.96 9.21 -6.94
CA HIS A 76 -22.37 10.57 -7.28
C HIS A 76 -21.29 11.63 -6.92
N LYS A 77 -21.11 12.62 -7.82
CA LYS A 77 -20.01 13.59 -7.82
C LYS A 77 -20.04 14.68 -6.73
N LYS A 78 -21.10 14.78 -5.93
CA LYS A 78 -21.26 15.89 -4.98
C LYS A 78 -20.64 15.48 -3.65
N ASN A 79 -19.62 16.22 -3.20
CA ASN A 79 -19.07 16.04 -1.86
C ASN A 79 -20.21 16.11 -0.85
N VAL A 80 -20.34 15.06 -0.04
CA VAL A 80 -21.39 14.96 0.98
C VAL A 80 -21.00 15.75 2.22
N MET A 81 -19.71 16.05 2.38
CA MET A 81 -19.16 16.91 3.42
C MET A 81 -18.50 18.15 2.80
N GLU A 82 -18.61 19.30 3.47
CA GLU A 82 -17.80 20.48 3.12
C GLU A 82 -16.32 20.14 3.31
N MET A 83 -15.53 20.34 2.25
CA MET A 83 -14.08 20.26 2.32
C MET A 83 -13.56 21.68 2.55
N ASP A 84 -12.68 21.86 3.54
CA ASP A 84 -11.98 23.13 3.71
C ASP A 84 -11.13 23.40 2.45
N GLU A 85 -11.32 24.57 1.84
CA GLU A 85 -10.57 25.01 0.66
C GLU A 85 -9.05 25.09 0.94
N HIS A 86 -8.65 25.17 2.22
CA HIS A 86 -7.25 25.27 2.66
C HIS A 86 -6.58 23.91 2.95
N GLY A 87 -7.30 22.79 2.82
CA GLY A 87 -6.74 21.45 3.06
C GLY A 87 -6.54 21.11 4.54
N GLY A 88 -5.53 20.29 4.84
CA GLY A 88 -5.20 19.89 6.22
C GLY A 88 -4.72 21.07 7.06
N ILE A 89 -5.28 21.22 8.26
CA ILE A 89 -4.77 22.15 9.28
C ILE A 89 -3.73 21.46 10.17
N HIS A 90 -2.85 22.23 10.80
CA HIS A 90 -1.72 21.71 11.60
C HIS A 90 -2.09 20.58 12.58
N HIS A 91 -3.23 20.68 13.28
CA HIS A 91 -3.68 19.62 14.18
C HIS A 91 -4.10 18.33 13.46
N SER A 92 -4.74 18.43 12.29
CA SER A 92 -5.13 17.26 11.50
C SER A 92 -3.91 16.52 10.93
N ASP A 93 -2.87 17.26 10.54
CA ASP A 93 -1.61 16.66 10.08
C ASP A 93 -0.86 15.93 11.20
N LEU A 94 -0.88 16.46 12.43
CA LEU A 94 -0.31 15.77 13.58
C LEU A 94 -1.04 14.46 13.89
N PHE A 95 -2.38 14.45 13.84
CA PHE A 95 -3.14 13.21 14.04
C PHE A 95 -2.89 12.20 12.91
N SER A 96 -2.83 12.65 11.66
CA SER A 96 -2.48 11.81 10.51
C SER A 96 -1.10 11.17 10.69
N MET A 97 -0.11 11.95 11.16
CA MET A 97 1.23 11.43 11.45
C MET A 97 1.27 10.37 12.55
N ILE A 98 0.42 10.46 13.58
CA ILE A 98 0.30 9.39 14.59
C ILE A 98 -0.13 8.09 13.90
N GLY A 99 -1.12 8.17 13.00
CA GLY A 99 -1.55 7.04 12.17
C GLY A 99 -0.41 6.48 11.32
N THR A 100 0.31 7.34 10.60
CA THR A 100 1.47 6.96 9.78
C THR A 100 2.52 6.23 10.62
N LEU A 101 2.88 6.73 11.80
CA LEU A 101 3.90 6.10 12.64
C LEU A 101 3.48 4.73 13.18
N LEU A 102 2.20 4.58 13.57
CA LEU A 102 1.66 3.28 13.98
C LEU A 102 1.69 2.28 12.84
N LEU A 103 1.25 2.69 11.64
CA LEU A 103 1.35 1.85 10.44
C LEU A 103 2.82 1.50 10.14
N TRP A 104 3.73 2.47 10.26
CA TRP A 104 5.13 2.27 9.94
C TRP A 104 5.79 1.24 10.86
N VAL A 105 5.55 1.34 12.17
CA VAL A 105 6.13 0.44 13.18
C VAL A 105 5.54 -0.97 13.08
N PHE A 106 4.25 -1.12 12.78
CA PHE A 106 3.59 -2.43 12.75
C PHE A 106 3.55 -3.09 11.37
N PHE A 107 3.93 -2.41 10.30
CA PHE A 107 3.97 -2.99 8.95
C PHE A 107 4.83 -4.27 8.84
N PRO A 108 6.03 -4.35 9.45
CA PRO A 108 6.82 -5.60 9.43
C PRO A 108 6.04 -6.78 10.00
N SER A 109 5.25 -6.57 11.05
CA SER A 109 4.37 -7.60 11.60
C SER A 109 3.24 -7.96 10.63
N PHE A 110 2.65 -6.97 9.95
CA PHE A 110 1.61 -7.19 8.94
C PHE A 110 2.10 -8.12 7.81
N ASN A 111 3.26 -7.82 7.23
CA ASN A 111 3.85 -8.64 6.16
C ASN A 111 4.34 -10.02 6.65
N ALA A 112 4.63 -10.16 7.94
CA ALA A 112 5.16 -11.39 8.52
C ALA A 112 4.08 -12.29 9.16
N ALA A 113 2.85 -11.80 9.35
CA ALA A 113 1.84 -12.40 10.23
C ALA A 113 1.48 -13.86 9.90
N ILE A 114 1.48 -14.22 8.63
CA ILE A 114 1.11 -15.57 8.15
C ILE A 114 2.30 -16.33 7.57
N GLN A 115 3.53 -15.84 7.78
CA GLN A 115 4.73 -16.43 7.20
C GLN A 115 5.21 -17.62 8.03
N GLU A 116 5.35 -18.74 7.34
CA GLU A 116 5.93 -19.98 7.84
C GLU A 116 6.86 -20.54 6.75
N PRO A 117 7.98 -21.18 7.11
CA PRO A 117 8.51 -21.40 8.45
C PRO A 117 9.09 -20.11 9.07
N GLU A 118 9.54 -20.19 10.33
CA GLU A 118 10.09 -19.07 11.11
C GLU A 118 11.18 -18.25 10.38
N ASP A 119 12.01 -18.90 9.56
CA ASP A 119 13.03 -18.18 8.79
C ASP A 119 12.42 -17.25 7.73
N ALA A 120 11.34 -17.69 7.07
CA ALA A 120 10.57 -16.87 6.12
C ALA A 120 9.93 -15.67 6.82
N ARG A 121 9.45 -15.88 8.06
CA ARG A 121 8.90 -14.82 8.92
C ARG A 121 9.94 -13.79 9.29
N HIS A 122 11.13 -14.21 9.73
CA HIS A 122 12.23 -13.30 10.02
C HIS A 122 12.69 -12.51 8.79
N ARG A 123 12.80 -13.18 7.63
CA ARG A 123 13.09 -12.48 6.36
C ARG A 123 12.02 -11.44 6.03
N ALA A 124 10.74 -11.77 6.17
CA ALA A 124 9.65 -10.83 5.91
C ALA A 124 9.72 -9.59 6.81
N ILE A 125 10.02 -9.76 8.11
CA ILE A 125 10.22 -8.64 9.05
C ILE A 125 11.39 -7.76 8.58
N MET A 126 12.55 -8.35 8.32
CA MET A 126 13.77 -7.61 7.96
C MET A 126 13.64 -6.90 6.62
N ASN A 127 13.12 -7.57 5.60
CA ASN A 127 12.92 -6.98 4.28
C ASN A 127 11.90 -5.85 4.32
N THR A 128 10.82 -6.01 5.08
CA THR A 128 9.82 -4.94 5.25
C THR A 128 10.42 -3.73 5.93
N TYR A 129 11.16 -3.92 7.02
CA TYR A 129 11.85 -2.83 7.72
C TYR A 129 12.83 -2.08 6.80
N LEU A 130 13.68 -2.81 6.05
CA LEU A 130 14.67 -2.20 5.16
C LEU A 130 14.03 -1.44 3.98
N ALA A 131 12.98 -2.01 3.38
CA ALA A 131 12.23 -1.34 2.33
C ALA A 131 11.55 -0.06 2.84
N MET A 132 10.99 -0.09 4.06
CA MET A 132 10.37 1.10 4.63
C MET A 132 11.38 2.15 5.06
N ALA A 133 12.52 1.76 5.64
CA ALA A 133 13.58 2.69 6.03
C ALA A 133 14.14 3.45 4.82
N SER A 134 14.48 2.71 3.76
CA SER A 134 14.96 3.30 2.50
C SER A 134 13.88 4.14 1.80
N GLY A 135 12.63 3.68 1.81
CA GLY A 135 11.47 4.41 1.31
C GLY A 135 11.24 5.72 2.06
N THR A 136 11.39 5.74 3.39
CA THR A 136 11.29 6.95 4.21
C THR A 136 12.33 7.98 3.81
N VAL A 137 13.62 7.59 3.77
CA VAL A 137 14.71 8.52 3.38
C VAL A 137 14.45 9.09 1.98
N THR A 138 14.11 8.22 1.04
CA THR A 138 13.81 8.60 -0.35
C THR A 138 12.62 9.55 -0.42
N THR A 139 11.57 9.30 0.36
CA THR A 139 10.38 10.16 0.43
C THR A 139 10.73 11.57 0.89
N PHE A 140 11.53 11.72 1.95
CA PHE A 140 11.94 13.05 2.42
C PHE A 140 12.79 13.78 1.37
N MET A 141 13.77 13.09 0.77
CA MET A 141 14.61 13.67 -0.29
C MET A 141 13.77 14.17 -1.47
N LEU A 142 12.86 13.32 -1.98
CA LEU A 142 12.03 13.68 -3.12
C LEU A 142 10.98 14.72 -2.77
N SER A 143 10.38 14.67 -1.59
CA SER A 143 9.39 15.66 -1.15
C SER A 143 9.96 17.07 -1.16
N SER A 144 11.20 17.24 -0.67
CA SER A 144 11.94 18.50 -0.79
C SER A 144 12.28 18.84 -2.24
N TRP A 145 12.78 17.86 -3.01
CA TRP A 145 13.21 18.10 -4.39
C TRP A 145 12.09 18.54 -5.35
N VAL A 146 10.87 18.03 -5.16
CA VAL A 146 9.72 18.38 -6.02
C VAL A 146 9.05 19.70 -5.62
N ASP A 147 9.32 20.24 -4.43
CA ASP A 147 8.84 21.56 -3.99
C ASP A 147 9.80 22.66 -4.46
N GLN A 148 9.24 23.75 -5.00
CA GLN A 148 10.04 24.86 -5.55
C GLN A 148 10.91 25.56 -4.49
N LEU A 149 10.55 25.47 -3.22
CA LEU A 149 11.26 26.09 -2.10
C LEU A 149 12.02 25.07 -1.25
N GLY A 150 12.09 23.81 -1.68
CA GLY A 150 12.78 22.75 -0.95
C GLY A 150 12.07 22.29 0.33
N ARG A 151 10.78 22.61 0.52
CA ARG A 151 10.02 22.27 1.74
C ARG A 151 9.44 20.86 1.65
N PHE A 152 9.14 20.27 2.81
CA PHE A 152 8.44 18.99 2.86
C PHE A 152 6.92 19.18 2.74
N ASN A 153 6.30 18.37 1.88
CA ASN A 153 4.85 18.21 1.84
C ASN A 153 4.42 17.07 2.77
N MET A 154 3.54 17.36 3.74
CA MET A 154 3.08 16.38 4.71
C MET A 154 2.28 15.22 4.11
N ILE A 155 1.60 15.42 2.97
CA ILE A 155 0.93 14.32 2.24
C ILE A 155 1.96 13.28 1.80
N HIS A 156 3.12 13.71 1.28
CA HIS A 156 4.20 12.79 0.92
C HIS A 156 4.73 12.05 2.16
N ILE A 157 4.95 12.76 3.27
CA ILE A 157 5.52 12.16 4.49
C ILE A 157 4.55 11.17 5.14
N GLN A 158 3.27 11.51 5.23
CA GLN A 158 2.24 10.67 5.85
C GLN A 158 1.93 9.41 5.02
N SER A 159 2.13 9.49 3.70
CA SER A 159 1.74 8.45 2.75
C SER A 159 2.95 7.69 2.20
N SER A 160 3.83 8.35 1.43
CA SER A 160 4.88 7.70 0.64
C SER A 160 5.97 7.02 1.48
N THR A 161 6.13 7.38 2.75
CA THR A 161 7.03 6.67 3.69
C THR A 161 6.60 5.22 3.95
N LEU A 162 5.33 4.90 3.71
CA LEU A 162 4.76 3.54 3.86
C LEU A 162 4.83 2.72 2.56
N ALA A 163 5.12 3.33 1.41
CA ALA A 163 5.04 2.68 0.10
C ALA A 163 5.99 1.48 -0.04
N GLY A 164 7.16 1.53 0.62
CA GLY A 164 8.10 0.41 0.64
C GLY A 164 7.52 -0.86 1.29
N GLY A 165 6.69 -0.70 2.32
CA GLY A 165 6.02 -1.83 3.00
C GLY A 165 4.99 -2.51 2.10
N VAL A 166 4.25 -1.71 1.32
CA VAL A 166 3.32 -2.21 0.31
C VAL A 166 4.08 -2.90 -0.82
N ALA A 167 5.12 -2.28 -1.38
CA ALA A 167 5.82 -2.79 -2.57
C ALA A 167 6.63 -4.08 -2.33
N ILE A 168 7.10 -4.30 -1.11
CA ILE A 168 7.84 -5.51 -0.77
C ILE A 168 6.92 -6.67 -0.38
N GLY A 169 5.65 -6.41 -0.01
CA GLY A 169 4.77 -7.38 0.65
C GLY A 169 4.65 -8.73 -0.05
N SER A 170 4.37 -8.79 -1.35
CA SER A 170 4.25 -10.06 -2.10
C SER A 170 5.51 -10.92 -2.06
N ALA A 171 6.69 -10.32 -1.92
CA ALA A 171 7.98 -10.99 -1.96
C ALA A 171 8.78 -10.88 -0.65
N ALA A 172 8.19 -10.36 0.44
CA ALA A 172 8.92 -10.04 1.66
C ALA A 172 9.59 -11.28 2.29
N ASN A 173 8.94 -12.44 2.18
CA ASN A 173 9.44 -13.73 2.65
C ASN A 173 10.48 -14.38 1.71
N ALA A 174 10.56 -13.91 0.47
CA ALA A 174 11.36 -14.49 -0.61
C ALA A 174 12.62 -13.67 -0.92
N VAL A 175 12.63 -12.36 -0.65
CA VAL A 175 13.82 -11.54 -0.91
C VAL A 175 15.00 -12.00 -0.06
N LEU A 176 16.06 -12.50 -0.74
CA LEU A 176 17.24 -13.06 -0.10
C LEU A 176 18.25 -12.00 0.33
N TYR A 177 18.45 -10.97 -0.50
CA TYR A 177 19.49 -9.99 -0.27
C TYR A 177 18.94 -8.66 0.26
N PRO A 178 19.46 -8.15 1.39
CA PRO A 178 19.00 -6.89 2.00
C PRO A 178 18.98 -5.69 1.06
N TYR A 179 19.95 -5.60 0.13
CA TYR A 179 20.03 -4.48 -0.80
C TYR A 179 18.87 -4.49 -1.81
N HIS A 180 18.29 -5.66 -2.14
CA HIS A 180 17.10 -5.71 -2.97
C HIS A 180 15.90 -5.09 -2.26
N ALA A 181 15.69 -5.38 -0.97
CA ALA A 181 14.64 -4.73 -0.18
C ALA A 181 14.81 -3.19 -0.13
N VAL A 182 16.05 -2.72 0.02
CA VAL A 182 16.38 -1.29 -0.05
C VAL A 182 16.03 -0.68 -1.42
N CYS A 183 16.36 -1.36 -2.52
CA CYS A 183 16.02 -0.90 -3.87
C CYS A 183 14.50 -0.84 -4.09
N VAL A 184 13.76 -1.86 -3.62
CA VAL A 184 12.28 -1.87 -3.69
C VAL A 184 11.70 -0.70 -2.91
N GLY A 185 12.18 -0.46 -1.70
CA GLY A 185 11.75 0.66 -0.86
C GLY A 185 11.95 2.02 -1.51
N ALA A 186 13.17 2.29 -2.00
CA ALA A 186 13.48 3.53 -2.70
C ALA A 186 12.65 3.70 -3.97
N GLY A 187 12.52 2.65 -4.80
CA GLY A 187 11.72 2.69 -6.03
C GLY A 187 10.23 2.94 -5.77
N ALA A 188 9.67 2.31 -4.73
CA ALA A 188 8.29 2.50 -4.33
C ALA A 188 8.02 3.92 -3.82
N ALA A 189 8.95 4.49 -3.05
CA ALA A 189 8.86 5.89 -2.60
C ALA A 189 8.93 6.87 -3.77
N VAL A 190 9.82 6.64 -4.74
CA VAL A 190 9.87 7.43 -6.00
C VAL A 190 8.51 7.41 -6.70
N LEU A 191 7.97 6.21 -6.90
CA LEU A 191 6.67 6.02 -7.56
C LEU A 191 5.54 6.72 -6.80
N SER A 192 5.53 6.61 -5.47
CA SER A 192 4.50 7.21 -4.62
C SER A 192 4.56 8.74 -4.59
N VAL A 193 5.75 9.34 -4.45
CA VAL A 193 5.92 10.80 -4.45
C VAL A 193 5.59 11.39 -5.82
N ILE A 194 6.04 10.75 -6.92
CA ILE A 194 5.63 11.13 -8.29
C ILE A 194 4.11 11.05 -8.42
N GLY A 195 3.51 10.00 -7.85
CA GLY A 195 2.08 9.79 -7.79
C GLY A 195 1.35 11.00 -7.24
N HIS A 196 1.71 11.39 -6.02
CA HIS A 196 1.11 12.53 -5.32
C HIS A 196 1.38 13.86 -6.02
N ALA A 197 2.62 14.11 -6.45
CA ALA A 197 3.01 15.39 -7.05
C ALA A 197 2.36 15.62 -8.41
N TRP A 198 2.13 14.56 -9.19
CA TRP A 198 1.90 14.69 -10.64
C TRP A 198 0.84 13.77 -11.24
N ILE A 199 0.63 12.57 -10.70
CA ILE A 199 -0.34 11.62 -11.27
C ILE A 199 -1.73 11.93 -10.72
N SER A 200 -1.90 12.00 -9.40
CA SER A 200 -3.20 12.32 -8.78
C SER A 200 -3.80 13.63 -9.29
N PRO A 201 -3.07 14.76 -9.35
CA PRO A 201 -3.62 15.99 -9.90
C PRO A 201 -4.04 15.88 -11.37
N ARG A 202 -3.37 15.02 -12.16
CA ARG A 202 -3.76 14.77 -13.56
C ARG A 202 -4.99 13.86 -13.66
N LEU A 203 -5.07 12.83 -12.83
CA LEU A 203 -6.23 11.92 -12.77
C LEU A 203 -7.50 12.68 -12.38
N GLU A 204 -7.39 13.58 -11.40
CA GLU A 204 -8.51 14.40 -10.95
C GLU A 204 -8.96 15.40 -12.03
N ARG A 205 -8.02 16.14 -12.64
CA ARG A 205 -8.38 17.16 -13.66
C ARG A 205 -8.85 16.56 -14.98
N THR A 206 -8.30 15.41 -15.39
CA THR A 206 -8.54 14.86 -16.73
C THR A 206 -9.65 13.81 -16.73
N PHE A 207 -9.66 12.93 -15.72
CA PHE A 207 -10.57 11.80 -15.67
C PHE A 207 -11.64 11.96 -14.57
N HIS A 208 -11.59 13.04 -13.79
CA HIS A 208 -12.48 13.26 -12.64
C HIS A 208 -12.47 12.09 -11.65
N ILE A 209 -11.32 11.41 -11.54
CA ILE A 209 -11.07 10.37 -10.56
C ILE A 209 -10.54 11.06 -9.31
N PHE A 210 -11.37 11.08 -8.28
CA PHE A 210 -11.01 11.68 -7.00
C PHE A 210 -10.56 10.59 -6.03
N ASP A 211 -9.44 10.84 -5.39
CA ASP A 211 -8.79 9.92 -4.46
C ASP A 211 -8.34 10.71 -3.23
N THR A 212 -9.21 10.77 -2.21
CA THR A 212 -9.08 11.72 -1.09
C THR A 212 -7.76 11.55 -0.33
N CYS A 213 -7.32 10.32 -0.09
CA CYS A 213 -6.08 10.03 0.62
C CYS A 213 -4.89 9.71 -0.30
N GLY A 214 -5.06 9.83 -1.62
CA GLY A 214 -4.03 9.42 -2.59
C GLY A 214 -3.68 7.93 -2.48
N VAL A 215 -4.70 7.10 -2.23
CA VAL A 215 -4.61 5.64 -2.09
C VAL A 215 -3.99 4.99 -3.32
N HIS A 216 -4.23 5.53 -4.51
CA HIS A 216 -3.57 5.08 -5.73
C HIS A 216 -2.03 5.15 -5.62
N ASN A 217 -1.51 6.19 -4.96
CA ASN A 217 -0.09 6.45 -4.86
C ASN A 217 0.60 5.62 -3.78
N LEU A 218 -0.13 5.21 -2.73
CA LEU A 218 0.40 4.40 -1.64
C LEU A 218 0.13 2.91 -1.82
N HIS A 219 -1.10 2.56 -2.17
CA HIS A 219 -1.55 1.17 -2.22
C HIS A 219 -1.64 0.64 -3.64
N GLY A 220 -2.22 1.40 -4.57
CA GLY A 220 -2.45 0.98 -5.94
C GLY A 220 -1.15 0.72 -6.72
N MET A 221 -0.43 1.77 -7.08
CA MET A 221 0.80 1.65 -7.88
C MET A 221 1.90 0.85 -7.17
N PRO A 222 2.19 1.05 -5.86
CA PRO A 222 3.16 0.20 -5.17
C PRO A 222 2.72 -1.27 -5.07
N GLY A 223 1.41 -1.55 -4.99
CA GLY A 223 0.88 -2.91 -5.02
C GLY A 223 1.10 -3.60 -6.37
N ILE A 224 0.87 -2.89 -7.48
CA ILE A 224 1.19 -3.40 -8.83
C ILE A 224 2.70 -3.62 -8.99
N LEU A 225 3.52 -2.68 -8.49
CA LEU A 225 4.97 -2.82 -8.46
C LEU A 225 5.39 -4.09 -7.71
N ALA A 226 4.75 -4.41 -6.58
CA ALA A 226 5.01 -5.64 -5.82
C ALA A 226 4.78 -6.90 -6.66
N GLY A 227 3.68 -6.96 -7.43
CA GLY A 227 3.40 -8.08 -8.32
C GLY A 227 4.46 -8.27 -9.40
N LEU A 228 4.88 -7.18 -10.06
CA LEU A 228 5.93 -7.21 -11.08
C LEU A 228 7.28 -7.64 -10.50
N LEU A 229 7.64 -7.10 -9.33
CA LEU A 229 8.86 -7.48 -8.63
C LEU A 229 8.83 -8.93 -8.17
N SER A 230 7.68 -9.43 -7.70
CA SER A 230 7.51 -10.82 -7.30
C SER A 230 7.77 -11.78 -8.47
N ILE A 231 7.28 -11.46 -9.68
CA ILE A 231 7.62 -12.21 -10.90
C ILE A 231 9.13 -12.21 -11.14
N GLY A 232 9.78 -11.04 -11.02
CA GLY A 232 11.23 -10.92 -11.19
C GLY A 232 12.01 -11.76 -10.17
N PHE A 233 11.70 -11.65 -8.89
CA PHE A 233 12.38 -12.42 -7.84
C PHE A 233 12.15 -13.93 -7.98
N ALA A 234 10.93 -14.36 -8.33
CA ALA A 234 10.63 -15.75 -8.60
C ALA A 234 11.41 -16.30 -9.81
N TYR A 235 11.67 -15.46 -10.82
CA TYR A 235 12.44 -15.83 -12.00
C TYR A 235 13.96 -15.89 -11.74
N PHE A 236 14.50 -14.95 -10.97
CA PHE A 236 15.95 -14.83 -10.77
C PHE A 236 16.49 -15.59 -9.55
N TYR A 237 15.67 -15.87 -8.55
CA TYR A 237 16.13 -16.64 -7.40
C TYR A 237 15.93 -18.13 -7.63
N GLU A 238 17.06 -18.83 -7.75
CA GLU A 238 17.09 -20.28 -7.80
C GLU A 238 16.73 -20.87 -6.43
N PRO A 239 15.96 -21.97 -6.36
CA PRO A 239 15.62 -22.68 -5.11
C PRO A 239 16.84 -22.97 -4.21
N GLU A 240 17.96 -23.31 -4.84
CA GLU A 240 19.24 -23.63 -4.21
C GLU A 240 19.80 -22.44 -3.41
N SER A 241 19.48 -21.20 -3.83
CA SER A 241 19.93 -19.97 -3.18
C SER A 241 19.37 -19.80 -1.76
N TYR A 242 18.26 -20.49 -1.45
CA TYR A 242 17.65 -20.47 -0.12
C TYR A 242 18.21 -21.58 0.79
N GLY A 243 19.01 -22.52 0.26
CA GLY A 243 19.59 -23.61 1.02
C GLY A 243 18.55 -24.39 1.83
N LYS A 244 18.80 -24.58 3.13
CA LYS A 244 17.87 -25.28 4.05
C LYS A 244 16.58 -24.50 4.34
N THR A 245 16.48 -23.26 3.87
CA THR A 245 15.38 -22.33 4.18
C THR A 245 14.42 -22.13 3.02
N TRP A 246 14.49 -22.99 1.99
CA TRP A 246 13.57 -22.98 0.86
C TRP A 246 12.14 -23.33 1.31
N VAL A 247 11.19 -22.46 0.95
CA VAL A 247 9.81 -22.49 1.47
C VAL A 247 8.78 -22.86 0.39
N PHE A 248 9.15 -22.78 -0.88
CA PHE A 248 8.21 -23.09 -1.97
C PHE A 248 8.18 -24.60 -2.21
N LYS A 249 7.19 -25.25 -1.61
CA LYS A 249 6.71 -26.58 -2.00
C LYS A 249 5.32 -26.47 -2.62
#